data_AF-A0A7R9KMZ2-F1
#
_entry.id   AF-A0A7R9KMZ2-F1
#
_cell.length_a   1.000
_cell.length_b   1.000
_cell.length_c   1.000
_cell.angle_alpha   90.00
_cell.angle_beta   90.00
_cell.angle_gamma   90.00
#
_symmetry.space_group_name_H-M   'P 1'
#
loop_
_entity.id
_entity.type
_entity.pdbx_description
1 polymer ?
#
loop_
_entity_poly.entity_id
_entity_poly.type
_entity_poly.pdbx_seq_one_letter_code
_entity_poly.pdbx_strand_id
1 'polypeptide(L)'
;MEHFQIHSVFHNCYASLWVRDIYKTEKDILDKVLDRSKYDLRIVPRHYNETAKRTQPAIVRTNMYIRGIEYISVDNMAYKIQMTFRQQWNDNRLAFDDMNGQIRYLVLDDSTRLWIPDTFFSNSWSTQSHTDIKPNVLFRIYPNGNVLFSKRITATLSCPMDLKYYPFDTQICSIQMANVYTTADLVLLWKVGDPVQVTKNLIIKEFKLDKYSTAYCTSKTNIQFSRITAKYLVQWFVTTAMLTFISFLSFLIKSNNSSRIKFLVTILLMLYTHIIVINMWSDAKVPYFIAKDWWFMWCANFTLAAIIEFAIVKAIDYN
;
A
#
# COMPACT_ATOMS: atom_id res chain seq x y z
N MET A 1 -19.98 -71.39 7.28
CA MET A 1 -19.30 -71.23 8.57
C MET A 1 -18.56 -69.92 8.52
N GLU A 2 -19.27 -68.86 8.91
CA GLU A 2 -18.79 -67.50 9.02
C GLU A 2 -17.99 -67.35 10.32
N HIS A 3 -16.80 -66.78 10.25
CA HIS A 3 -16.13 -66.21 11.42
C HIS A 3 -15.54 -64.86 11.01
N PHE A 4 -16.32 -63.81 11.22
CA PHE A 4 -15.86 -62.42 11.26
C PHE A 4 -15.14 -62.20 12.60
N GLN A 5 -13.83 -61.94 12.59
CA GLN A 5 -13.14 -61.36 13.73
C GLN A 5 -13.12 -59.84 13.58
N ILE A 6 -13.94 -59.17 14.38
CA ILE A 6 -13.89 -57.74 14.62
C ILE A 6 -12.72 -57.49 15.59
N HIS A 7 -11.59 -57.02 15.09
CA HIS A 7 -10.51 -56.48 15.93
C HIS A 7 -10.50 -54.95 15.88
N SER A 8 -11.07 -54.38 16.96
CA SER A 8 -10.65 -53.15 17.63
C SER A 8 -10.49 -51.86 16.81
N VAL A 9 -11.61 -51.16 16.60
CA VAL A 9 -11.66 -49.69 16.55
C VAL A 9 -11.66 -49.17 17.99
N PHE A 10 -10.49 -49.05 18.63
CA PHE A 10 -10.35 -48.42 19.95
C PHE A 10 -9.01 -47.68 20.06
N HIS A 11 -8.84 -46.61 19.28
CA HIS A 11 -7.66 -45.74 19.42
C HIS A 11 -7.92 -44.24 19.22
N ASN A 12 -9.09 -43.72 19.63
CA ASN A 12 -9.34 -42.27 19.52
C ASN A 12 -10.22 -41.63 20.62
N CYS A 13 -10.38 -42.25 21.79
CA CYS A 13 -11.15 -41.63 22.89
C CYS A 13 -10.27 -40.80 23.85
N TYR A 14 -9.01 -41.20 24.09
CA TYR A 14 -8.11 -40.51 25.03
C TYR A 14 -7.71 -39.09 24.58
N ALA A 15 -7.55 -38.87 23.26
CA ALA A 15 -7.26 -37.54 22.73
C ALA A 15 -8.40 -36.54 23.00
N SER A 16 -9.66 -36.98 22.97
CA SER A 16 -10.81 -36.10 23.19
C SER A 16 -11.00 -35.64 24.64
N LEU A 17 -10.55 -36.44 25.63
CA LEU A 17 -10.61 -36.08 27.05
C LEU A 17 -9.48 -35.12 27.41
N TRP A 18 -8.23 -35.44 27.02
CA TRP A 18 -7.07 -34.58 27.23
C TRP A 18 -7.21 -33.20 26.56
N VAL A 19 -7.74 -33.16 25.34
CA VAL A 19 -7.98 -31.89 24.63
C VAL A 19 -9.05 -31.06 25.36
N ARG A 20 -10.11 -31.69 25.90
CA ARG A 20 -11.13 -30.98 26.70
C ARG A 20 -10.57 -30.42 28.01
N ASP A 21 -9.64 -31.13 28.65
CA ASP A 21 -9.02 -30.68 29.90
C ASP A 21 -8.10 -29.47 29.64
N ILE A 22 -7.31 -29.49 28.57
CA ILE A 22 -6.46 -28.35 28.18
C ILE A 22 -7.30 -27.09 27.89
N TYR A 23 -8.40 -27.21 27.14
CA TYR A 23 -9.27 -26.05 26.84
C TYR A 23 -9.92 -25.44 28.08
N LYS A 24 -10.31 -26.26 29.07
CA LYS A 24 -10.81 -25.75 30.35
C LYS A 24 -9.71 -25.01 31.09
N THR A 25 -8.50 -25.55 31.13
CA THR A 25 -7.35 -24.90 31.76
C THR A 25 -6.96 -23.59 31.06
N GLU A 26 -6.97 -23.52 29.72
CA GLU A 26 -6.72 -22.28 28.98
C GLU A 26 -7.76 -21.20 29.32
N LYS A 27 -9.03 -21.57 29.42
CA LYS A 27 -10.11 -20.65 29.80
C LYS A 27 -9.91 -20.13 31.23
N ASP A 28 -9.62 -21.01 32.18
CA ASP A 28 -9.44 -20.65 33.59
C ASP A 28 -8.23 -19.71 33.78
N ILE A 29 -7.13 -19.96 33.06
CA ILE A 29 -5.96 -19.08 33.05
C ILE A 29 -6.33 -17.73 32.45
N LEU A 30 -7.04 -17.72 31.31
CA LEU A 30 -7.43 -16.48 30.64
C LEU A 30 -8.34 -15.62 31.52
N ASP A 31 -9.32 -16.22 32.20
CA ASP A 31 -10.23 -15.50 33.09
C ASP A 31 -9.51 -14.99 34.35
N LYS A 32 -8.52 -15.73 34.87
CA LYS A 32 -7.67 -15.27 35.99
C LYS A 32 -6.74 -14.11 35.61
N VAL A 33 -6.19 -14.14 34.39
CA VAL A 33 -5.26 -13.10 33.90
C VAL A 33 -6.03 -11.83 33.52
N LEU A 34 -7.22 -11.97 32.94
CA LEU A 34 -8.06 -10.86 32.50
C LEU A 34 -9.09 -10.42 33.56
N ASP A 35 -8.92 -10.84 34.81
CA ASP A 35 -9.79 -10.39 35.89
C ASP A 35 -9.68 -8.87 36.07
N ARG A 36 -10.82 -8.17 36.05
CA ARG A 36 -10.88 -6.70 36.12
C ARG A 36 -10.35 -6.15 37.44
N SER A 37 -10.33 -6.96 38.50
CA SER A 37 -9.73 -6.57 39.77
C SER A 37 -8.22 -6.38 39.69
N LYS A 38 -7.56 -7.12 38.77
CA LYS A 38 -6.10 -7.19 38.62
C LYS A 38 -5.60 -6.50 37.34
N TYR A 39 -6.40 -6.53 36.28
CA TYR A 39 -6.04 -5.98 34.97
C TYR A 39 -6.90 -4.78 34.61
N ASP A 40 -6.33 -3.58 34.72
CA ASP A 40 -6.94 -2.35 34.19
C ASP A 40 -6.37 -2.02 32.80
N LEU A 41 -7.25 -2.14 31.80
CA LEU A 41 -6.96 -1.86 30.40
C LEU A 41 -6.69 -0.38 30.09
N ARG A 42 -6.97 0.55 31.02
CA ARG A 42 -6.73 1.99 30.82
C ARG A 42 -5.28 2.37 31.11
N ILE A 43 -4.52 1.48 31.74
CA ILE A 43 -3.14 1.73 32.16
C ILE A 43 -2.19 1.13 31.14
N VAL A 44 -1.31 1.99 30.60
CA VAL A 44 -0.21 1.60 29.70
C VAL A 44 0.74 0.65 30.44
N PRO A 45 1.14 -0.48 29.84
CA PRO A 45 2.09 -1.41 30.45
C PRO A 45 3.49 -0.81 30.50
N ARG A 46 3.79 -0.08 31.56
CA ARG A 46 5.10 0.52 31.82
C ARG A 46 5.93 -0.41 32.69
N HIS A 47 7.22 -0.48 32.40
CA HIS A 47 8.16 -1.28 33.20
C HIS A 47 8.94 -0.35 34.12
N TYR A 48 8.78 -0.50 35.44
CA TYR A 48 9.63 0.19 36.40
C TYR A 48 10.96 -0.56 36.48
N ASN A 49 12.05 0.10 36.10
CA ASN A 49 13.38 -0.49 36.23
C ASN A 49 13.98 -0.07 37.57
N GLU A 50 14.09 -1.02 38.50
CA GLU A 50 14.62 -0.81 39.86
C GLU A 50 16.08 -0.36 39.87
N THR A 51 16.91 -0.88 38.96
CA THR A 51 18.34 -0.52 38.88
C THR A 51 18.56 0.91 38.40
N ALA A 52 17.75 1.37 37.45
CA ALA A 52 17.83 2.72 36.91
C ALA A 52 16.92 3.72 37.64
N LYS A 53 16.16 3.27 38.67
CA LYS A 53 15.13 4.02 39.41
C LYS A 53 14.21 4.86 38.50
N ARG A 54 13.90 4.34 37.30
CA ARG A 54 13.11 5.05 36.30
C ARG A 54 12.12 4.13 35.61
N THR A 55 10.97 4.69 35.28
CA THR A 55 9.98 4.03 34.44
C THR A 55 10.46 4.04 33.00
N GLN A 56 10.57 2.86 32.40
CA GLN A 56 10.89 2.71 30.99
C GLN A 56 9.61 2.83 30.15
N PRO A 57 9.69 3.44 28.96
CA PRO A 57 8.56 3.48 28.03
C PRO A 57 8.18 2.07 27.58
N ALA A 58 6.90 1.88 27.29
CA ALA A 58 6.43 0.67 26.64
C ALA A 58 7.02 0.58 25.23
N ILE A 59 7.79 -0.48 24.96
CA ILE A 59 8.37 -0.70 23.63
C ILE A 59 7.39 -1.54 22.81
N VAL A 60 6.83 -0.94 21.77
CA VAL A 60 5.91 -1.60 20.84
C VAL A 60 6.63 -1.86 19.53
N ARG A 61 6.84 -3.13 19.21
CA ARG A 61 7.46 -3.56 17.96
C ARG A 61 6.40 -3.83 16.90
N THR A 62 6.48 -3.11 15.80
CA THR A 62 5.51 -3.18 14.70
C THR A 62 6.03 -4.02 13.55
N ASN A 63 5.14 -4.79 12.94
CA ASN A 63 5.38 -5.56 11.73
C ASN A 63 4.20 -5.36 10.76
N MET A 64 4.49 -5.24 9.47
CA MET A 64 3.46 -5.11 8.43
C MET A 64 3.63 -6.21 7.38
N TYR A 65 2.50 -6.75 6.94
CA TYR A 65 2.42 -7.61 5.78
C TYR A 65 1.48 -6.99 4.75
N ILE A 66 2.05 -6.46 3.66
CA ILE A 66 1.32 -5.85 2.55
C ILE A 66 0.67 -6.97 1.72
N ARG A 67 -0.66 -7.03 1.76
CA ARG A 67 -1.45 -8.04 1.03
C ARG A 67 -1.73 -7.63 -0.40
N GLY A 68 -1.97 -6.33 -0.61
CA GLY A 68 -2.38 -5.81 -1.89
C GLY A 68 -2.40 -4.29 -1.87
N ILE A 69 -2.30 -3.70 -3.06
CA ILE A 69 -2.53 -2.27 -3.29
C ILE A 69 -3.69 -2.21 -4.26
N GLU A 70 -4.79 -1.60 -3.83
CA GLU A 70 -6.02 -1.56 -4.61
C GLU A 70 -5.89 -0.57 -5.78
N TYR A 71 -5.41 0.64 -5.48
CA TYR A 71 -5.11 1.66 -6.49
C TYR A 71 -4.08 2.67 -5.98
N ILE A 72 -3.44 3.35 -6.93
CA ILE A 72 -2.63 4.54 -6.73
C ILE A 72 -3.29 5.62 -7.57
N SER A 73 -3.84 6.65 -6.92
CA SER A 73 -4.58 7.74 -7.57
C SER A 73 -3.66 8.94 -7.72
N VAL A 74 -3.37 9.28 -8.97
CA VAL A 74 -2.58 10.47 -9.32
C VAL A 74 -3.41 11.75 -9.07
N ASP A 75 -4.68 11.76 -9.51
CA ASP A 75 -5.61 12.88 -9.31
C ASP A 75 -5.74 13.27 -7.81
N ASN A 76 -5.81 12.28 -6.92
CA ASN A 76 -5.94 12.54 -5.49
C ASN A 76 -4.60 12.55 -4.73
N MET A 77 -3.44 12.32 -5.37
CA MET A 77 -2.16 12.19 -4.64
C MET A 77 -2.25 11.22 -3.44
N ALA A 78 -2.86 10.05 -3.66
CA ALA A 78 -3.16 9.09 -2.61
C ALA A 78 -3.13 7.66 -3.13
N TYR A 79 -2.93 6.70 -2.23
CA TYR A 79 -2.96 5.28 -2.57
C TYR A 79 -3.71 4.48 -1.51
N LYS A 80 -4.38 3.43 -1.94
CA LYS A 80 -5.17 2.56 -1.07
C LYS A 80 -4.49 1.21 -0.94
N ILE A 81 -4.08 0.89 0.28
CA ILE A 81 -3.30 -0.30 0.61
C ILE A 81 -4.09 -1.20 1.56
N GLN A 82 -4.01 -2.50 1.31
CA GLN A 82 -4.50 -3.53 2.23
C GLN A 82 -3.32 -4.25 2.87
N MET A 83 -3.31 -4.30 4.20
CA MET A 83 -2.23 -4.91 4.96
C MET A 83 -2.72 -5.67 6.19
N THR A 84 -1.94 -6.65 6.63
CA THR A 84 -2.02 -7.18 8.00
C THR A 84 -1.03 -6.40 8.85
N PHE A 85 -1.56 -5.65 9.79
CA PHE A 85 -0.83 -4.86 10.76
C PHE A 85 -0.64 -5.67 12.03
N ARG A 86 0.59 -5.76 12.52
CA ARG A 86 0.93 -6.51 13.73
C ARG A 86 1.73 -5.66 14.68
N GLN A 87 1.44 -5.79 15.96
CA GLN A 87 2.19 -5.13 17.03
C GLN A 87 2.50 -6.12 18.12
N GLN A 88 3.69 -6.00 18.69
CA GLN A 88 4.15 -6.83 19.77
C GLN A 88 4.69 -5.95 20.89
N TRP A 89 4.18 -6.15 22.10
CA TRP A 89 4.67 -5.50 23.31
C TRP A 89 4.77 -6.54 24.43
N ASN A 90 5.35 -6.14 25.55
CA ASN A 90 5.42 -6.95 26.75
C ASN A 90 4.56 -6.29 27.84
N ASP A 91 3.65 -7.06 28.43
CA ASP A 91 2.83 -6.66 29.58
C ASP A 91 2.96 -7.73 30.68
N ASN A 92 3.77 -7.42 31.70
CA ASN A 92 4.02 -8.31 32.83
C ASN A 92 2.75 -8.73 33.59
N ARG A 93 1.66 -7.95 33.51
CA ARG A 93 0.38 -8.26 34.16
C ARG A 93 -0.30 -9.47 33.53
N LEU A 94 0.03 -9.75 32.26
CA LEU A 94 -0.52 -10.85 31.48
C LEU A 94 0.35 -12.11 31.52
N ALA A 95 1.42 -12.13 32.32
CA ALA A 95 2.24 -13.31 32.49
C ALA A 95 1.48 -14.43 33.22
N PHE A 96 1.66 -15.66 32.75
CA PHE A 96 1.01 -16.85 33.30
C PHE A 96 1.94 -18.07 33.25
N ASP A 97 1.65 -19.08 34.06
CA ASP A 97 2.39 -20.34 34.09
C ASP A 97 2.03 -21.20 32.87
N ASP A 98 3.05 -21.63 32.11
CA ASP A 98 2.90 -22.40 30.88
C ASP A 98 2.68 -23.90 31.11
N MET A 99 2.60 -24.33 32.37
CA MET A 99 2.44 -25.72 32.81
C MET A 99 3.50 -26.64 32.20
N ASN A 100 4.78 -26.32 32.42
CA ASN A 100 5.92 -27.03 31.85
C ASN A 100 5.91 -27.03 30.30
N GLY A 101 5.54 -25.90 29.70
CA GLY A 101 5.53 -25.71 28.24
C GLY A 101 4.37 -26.37 27.50
N GLN A 102 3.33 -26.83 28.20
CA GLN A 102 2.12 -27.37 27.58
C GLN A 102 1.33 -26.29 26.84
N ILE A 103 1.32 -25.06 27.35
CA ILE A 103 0.61 -23.92 26.75
C ILE A 103 1.61 -22.98 26.08
N ARG A 104 1.60 -22.92 24.75
CA ARG A 104 2.50 -22.05 23.98
C ARG A 104 2.05 -20.58 23.96
N TYR A 105 0.74 -20.35 23.87
CA TYR A 105 0.11 -19.03 23.90
C TYR A 105 -1.40 -19.19 24.10
N LEU A 106 -2.03 -18.18 24.69
CA LEU A 106 -3.49 -18.05 24.76
C LEU A 106 -3.97 -17.22 23.56
N VAL A 107 -5.12 -17.59 23.00
CA VAL A 107 -5.75 -16.87 21.88
C VAL A 107 -6.96 -16.11 22.38
N LEU A 108 -7.05 -14.83 22.02
CA LEU A 108 -8.21 -13.99 22.29
C LEU A 108 -8.60 -13.25 21.00
N ASP A 109 -9.89 -13.21 20.69
CA ASP A 109 -10.47 -12.53 19.52
C ASP A 109 -11.24 -11.24 19.89
N ASP A 110 -11.25 -10.87 21.17
CA ASP A 110 -11.94 -9.69 21.70
C ASP A 110 -10.96 -8.55 22.03
N SER A 111 -11.04 -7.45 21.28
CA SER A 111 -10.26 -6.24 21.50
C SER A 111 -10.67 -5.41 22.72
N THR A 112 -11.82 -5.70 23.34
CA THR A 112 -12.34 -4.89 24.46
C THR A 112 -11.80 -5.31 25.82
N ARG A 113 -11.12 -6.46 25.91
CA ARG A 113 -10.60 -7.02 27.17
C ARG A 113 -9.11 -6.75 27.41
N LEU A 114 -8.39 -6.22 26.42
CA LEU A 114 -6.95 -5.97 26.48
C LEU A 114 -6.63 -4.52 26.14
N TRP A 115 -5.59 -3.97 26.78
CA TRP A 115 -4.98 -2.72 26.35
C TRP A 115 -4.32 -2.90 24.97
N ILE A 116 -4.51 -1.92 24.09
CA ILE A 116 -3.92 -1.87 22.74
C ILE A 116 -3.26 -0.49 22.60
N PRO A 117 -2.04 -0.40 22.04
CA PRO A 117 -1.42 0.89 21.81
C PRO A 117 -2.22 1.71 20.77
N ASP A 118 -2.49 2.99 21.09
CA ASP A 118 -3.19 3.94 20.21
C ASP A 118 -2.32 4.37 19.02
N THR A 119 -2.08 3.45 18.09
CA THR A 119 -1.25 3.67 16.90
C THR A 119 -2.11 4.05 15.71
N PHE A 120 -1.75 5.15 15.06
CA PHE A 120 -2.46 5.66 13.88
C PHE A 120 -1.48 6.00 12.75
N PHE A 121 -2.01 6.10 11.53
CA PHE A 121 -1.23 6.52 10.36
C PHE A 121 -1.35 8.03 10.18
N SER A 122 -0.27 8.76 10.40
CA SER A 122 -0.28 10.24 10.38
C SER A 122 -0.62 10.82 9.01
N ASN A 123 -0.28 10.09 7.93
CA ASN A 123 -0.61 10.48 6.56
C ASN A 123 -1.86 9.77 6.01
N SER A 124 -2.72 9.20 6.87
CA SER A 124 -3.97 8.57 6.40
C SER A 124 -5.09 9.59 6.22
N TRP A 125 -5.84 9.42 5.14
CA TRP A 125 -7.13 10.09 4.95
C TRP A 125 -8.28 9.24 5.48
N SER A 126 -8.18 7.92 5.34
CA SER A 126 -9.12 7.00 5.94
C SER A 126 -8.44 5.67 6.25
N THR A 127 -8.83 5.06 7.36
CA THR A 127 -8.38 3.72 7.75
C THR A 127 -9.61 2.90 8.12
N GLN A 128 -9.79 1.76 7.46
CA GLN A 128 -10.91 0.86 7.64
C GLN A 128 -10.42 -0.49 8.17
N SER A 129 -11.11 -1.00 9.18
CA SER A 129 -10.88 -2.31 9.74
C SER A 129 -11.85 -3.31 9.12
N HIS A 130 -11.36 -4.47 8.69
CA HIS A 130 -12.20 -5.50 8.06
C HIS A 130 -12.98 -6.30 9.11
N THR A 131 -14.31 -6.31 9.02
CA THR A 131 -15.24 -6.98 9.94
C THR A 131 -16.21 -7.94 9.22
N ASP A 132 -15.81 -8.48 8.07
CA ASP A 132 -16.73 -9.08 7.09
C ASP A 132 -17.55 -10.29 7.59
N ILE A 133 -17.05 -11.01 8.62
CA ILE A 133 -17.78 -12.14 9.24
C ILE A 133 -17.59 -12.09 10.77
N LYS A 134 -16.34 -11.88 11.20
CA LYS A 134 -15.95 -11.52 12.56
C LYS A 134 -14.89 -10.42 12.48
N PRO A 135 -14.70 -9.61 13.54
CA PRO A 135 -13.55 -8.72 13.61
C PRO A 135 -12.26 -9.50 13.35
N ASN A 136 -11.50 -9.12 12.33
CA ASN A 136 -10.22 -9.75 12.01
C ASN A 136 -9.14 -9.29 12.98
N VAL A 137 -9.36 -9.51 14.28
CA VAL A 137 -8.47 -9.17 15.38
C VAL A 137 -8.05 -10.47 16.03
N LEU A 138 -6.74 -10.63 16.22
CA LEU A 138 -6.17 -11.79 16.88
C LEU A 138 -5.13 -11.32 17.89
N PHE A 139 -5.33 -11.68 19.14
CA PHE A 139 -4.32 -11.58 20.19
C PHE A 139 -3.73 -12.96 20.45
N ARG A 140 -2.40 -13.00 20.59
CA ARG A 140 -1.69 -14.14 21.17
C ARG A 140 -0.94 -13.66 22.39
N ILE A 141 -1.31 -14.17 23.55
CA ILE A 141 -0.65 -13.87 24.82
C ILE A 141 0.31 -15.01 25.11
N TYR A 142 1.59 -14.70 25.23
CA TYR A 142 2.63 -15.66 25.54
C TYR A 142 2.84 -15.73 27.07
N PRO A 143 3.32 -16.86 27.62
CA PRO A 143 3.48 -17.06 29.06
C PRO A 143 4.34 -15.98 29.75
N ASN A 144 5.33 -15.46 29.03
CA ASN A 144 6.22 -14.40 29.51
C ASN A 144 5.63 -12.98 29.48
N GLY A 145 4.32 -12.84 29.24
CA GLY A 145 3.63 -11.56 29.14
C GLY A 145 3.80 -10.85 27.79
N ASN A 146 4.49 -11.44 26.81
CA ASN A 146 4.49 -10.88 25.46
C ASN A 146 3.09 -11.00 24.85
N VAL A 147 2.63 -9.93 24.21
CA VAL A 147 1.36 -9.93 23.49
C VAL A 147 1.63 -9.63 22.03
N LEU A 148 1.10 -10.46 21.14
CA LEU A 148 1.07 -10.20 19.71
C LEU A 148 -0.37 -9.85 19.31
N PHE A 149 -0.58 -8.61 18.88
CA PHE A 149 -1.79 -8.14 18.23
C PHE A 149 -1.62 -8.24 16.71
N SER A 150 -2.65 -8.73 16.02
CA SER A 150 -2.69 -8.79 14.57
C SER A 150 -4.06 -8.38 14.07
N LYS A 151 -4.10 -7.43 13.13
CA LYS A 151 -5.34 -6.93 12.53
C LYS A 151 -5.21 -6.76 11.02
N ARG A 152 -6.27 -7.07 10.27
CA ARG A 152 -6.36 -6.72 8.84
C ARG A 152 -6.96 -5.34 8.69
N ILE A 153 -6.25 -4.46 8.00
CA ILE A 153 -6.68 -3.08 7.75
C ILE A 153 -6.52 -2.72 6.27
N THR A 154 -7.41 -1.86 5.80
CA THR A 154 -7.25 -1.15 4.53
C THR A 154 -7.13 0.33 4.85
N ALA A 155 -6.08 0.97 4.36
CA ALA A 155 -5.83 2.38 4.60
C ALA A 155 -5.67 3.12 3.27
N THR A 156 -6.26 4.30 3.18
CA THR A 156 -6.00 5.27 2.12
C THR A 156 -5.03 6.30 2.67
N LEU A 157 -3.81 6.31 2.11
CA LEU A 157 -2.69 7.11 2.58
C LEU A 157 -2.35 8.17 1.54
N SER A 158 -2.01 9.37 2.02
CA SER A 158 -1.51 10.45 1.19
C SER A 158 -0.12 10.10 0.65
N CYS A 159 0.06 10.32 -0.65
CA CYS A 159 1.30 10.17 -1.38
C CYS A 159 1.48 11.37 -2.31
N PRO A 160 2.17 12.44 -1.87
CA PRO A 160 2.51 13.54 -2.75
C PRO A 160 3.47 13.05 -3.84
N MET A 161 3.05 13.15 -5.10
CA MET A 161 3.79 12.66 -6.26
C MET A 161 4.49 13.80 -6.99
N ASP A 162 5.68 13.52 -7.54
CA ASP A 162 6.36 14.43 -8.48
C ASP A 162 6.08 13.97 -9.91
N LEU A 163 5.23 14.71 -10.62
CA LEU A 163 4.75 14.35 -11.94
C LEU A 163 5.55 14.99 -13.07
N LYS A 164 6.68 15.66 -12.79
CA LYS A 164 7.51 16.33 -13.80
C LYS A 164 7.83 15.42 -15.00
N TYR A 165 8.12 14.15 -14.73
CA TYR A 165 8.47 13.16 -15.76
C TYR A 165 7.30 12.28 -16.21
N TYR A 166 6.06 12.58 -15.82
CA TYR A 166 4.90 11.78 -16.19
C TYR A 166 4.76 11.61 -17.71
N PRO A 167 4.57 10.37 -18.23
CA PRO A 167 4.31 9.11 -17.52
C PRO A 167 5.55 8.23 -17.26
N PHE A 168 6.77 8.75 -17.45
CA PHE A 168 8.05 8.05 -17.24
C PHE A 168 8.60 8.27 -15.81
N ASP A 169 7.70 8.36 -14.84
CA ASP A 169 7.97 8.75 -13.47
C ASP A 169 8.11 7.55 -12.51
N THR A 170 8.85 7.78 -11.43
CA THR A 170 8.93 6.91 -10.27
C THR A 170 8.44 7.70 -9.05
N GLN A 171 7.53 7.12 -8.28
CA GLN A 171 6.90 7.75 -7.13
C GLN A 171 7.32 7.06 -5.84
N ILE A 172 7.57 7.86 -4.80
CA ILE A 172 7.91 7.38 -3.46
C ILE A 172 6.74 7.71 -2.52
N CYS A 173 5.96 6.69 -2.19
CA CYS A 173 4.87 6.81 -1.24
C CYS A 173 5.30 6.32 0.14
N SER A 174 5.03 7.10 1.18
CA SER A 174 5.38 6.71 2.55
C SER A 174 4.19 6.17 3.34
N ILE A 175 4.46 5.27 4.28
CA ILE A 175 3.57 4.89 5.38
C ILE A 175 4.19 5.47 6.63
N GLN A 176 3.47 6.34 7.34
CA GLN A 176 3.97 7.00 8.54
C GLN A 176 3.08 6.62 9.71
N MET A 177 3.67 6.03 10.75
CA MET A 177 2.96 5.70 11.98
C MET A 177 3.31 6.69 13.09
N ALA A 178 2.31 7.00 13.88
CA ALA A 178 2.42 7.79 15.09
C ALA A 178 1.57 7.16 16.20
N ASN A 179 1.78 7.61 17.43
CA ASN A 179 0.94 7.27 18.57
C ASN A 179 0.61 8.53 19.36
N VAL A 180 -0.42 8.46 20.20
CA VAL A 180 -0.92 9.60 20.99
C VAL A 180 -0.03 9.91 22.20
N TYR A 181 0.81 8.96 22.62
CA TYR A 181 1.64 9.07 23.80
C TYR A 181 2.98 9.77 23.52
N THR A 182 3.62 10.26 24.58
CA THR A 182 4.97 10.81 24.48
C THR A 182 6.01 9.70 24.37
N THR A 183 7.22 10.04 23.89
CA THR A 183 8.35 9.09 23.83
C THR A 183 8.81 8.58 25.21
N ALA A 184 8.43 9.28 26.29
CA ALA A 184 8.67 8.83 27.66
C ALA A 184 7.72 7.70 28.09
N ASP A 185 6.55 7.60 27.46
CA ASP A 185 5.51 6.64 27.81
C ASP A 185 5.50 5.43 26.85
N LEU A 186 5.69 5.68 25.55
CA LEU A 186 5.60 4.66 24.51
C LEU A 186 6.55 4.95 23.35
N VAL A 187 7.28 3.93 22.91
CA VAL A 187 8.16 4.00 21.75
C VAL A 187 7.77 2.94 20.72
N LEU A 188 7.46 3.41 19.51
CA LEU A 188 7.19 2.55 18.35
C LEU A 188 8.51 2.21 17.65
N LEU A 189 8.81 0.91 17.54
CA LEU A 189 9.97 0.41 16.81
C LEU A 189 9.54 -0.58 15.75
N TRP A 190 10.32 -0.71 14.69
CA TRP A 190 10.14 -1.79 13.74
C TRP A 190 10.63 -3.13 14.32
N LYS A 191 9.98 -4.23 13.94
CA LYS A 191 10.48 -5.58 14.24
C LYS A 191 11.85 -5.79 13.57
N VAL A 192 12.81 -6.33 14.32
CA VAL A 192 14.16 -6.66 13.82
C VAL A 192 14.09 -7.79 12.80
N GLY A 193 14.87 -7.70 11.72
CA GLY A 193 14.90 -8.68 10.63
C GLY A 193 13.90 -8.34 9.52
N ASP A 194 12.62 -8.64 9.76
CA ASP A 194 11.54 -8.49 8.76
C ASP A 194 10.45 -7.51 9.21
N PRO A 195 10.68 -6.19 9.11
CA PRO A 195 9.70 -5.19 9.55
C PRO A 195 8.50 -5.09 8.59
N VAL A 196 8.75 -5.15 7.29
CA VAL A 196 7.74 -5.06 6.23
C VAL A 196 7.93 -6.24 5.28
N GLN A 197 6.87 -6.99 5.10
CA GLN A 197 6.78 -8.11 4.18
C GLN A 197 5.76 -7.79 3.11
N VAL A 198 6.01 -8.19 1.86
CA VAL A 198 5.12 -7.96 0.73
C VAL A 198 4.72 -9.30 0.12
N THR A 199 3.47 -9.42 -0.30
CA THR A 199 3.03 -10.59 -1.07
C THR A 199 3.89 -10.76 -2.32
N LYS A 200 4.26 -12.01 -2.65
CA LYS A 200 5.14 -12.31 -3.79
C LYS A 200 4.55 -11.88 -5.13
N ASN A 201 3.23 -11.97 -5.27
CA ASN A 201 2.51 -11.67 -6.51
C ASN A 201 1.69 -10.39 -6.36
N LEU A 202 2.36 -9.27 -6.09
CA LEU A 202 1.69 -7.97 -6.04
C LEU A 202 1.43 -7.47 -7.46
N ILE A 203 0.16 -7.48 -7.86
CA ILE A 203 -0.28 -6.94 -9.16
C ILE A 203 -0.92 -5.59 -8.91
N ILE A 204 -0.36 -4.55 -9.52
CA ILE A 204 -0.91 -3.19 -9.51
C ILE A 204 -1.11 -2.82 -10.98
N LYS A 205 -2.27 -2.25 -11.33
CA LYS A 205 -2.66 -2.08 -12.74
C LYS A 205 -1.71 -1.18 -13.54
N GLU A 206 -1.28 -0.07 -12.94
CA GLU A 206 -0.55 1.00 -13.65
C GLU A 206 0.89 1.17 -13.16
N PHE A 207 1.27 0.44 -12.11
CA PHE A 207 2.55 0.60 -11.44
C PHE A 207 3.19 -0.75 -11.18
N LYS A 208 4.51 -0.73 -11.02
CA LYS A 208 5.31 -1.82 -10.51
C LYS A 208 5.92 -1.39 -9.18
N LEU A 209 5.90 -2.29 -8.20
CA LEU A 209 6.67 -2.10 -6.98
C LEU A 209 8.14 -2.40 -7.27
N ASP A 210 9.02 -1.42 -7.06
CA ASP A 210 10.46 -1.59 -7.29
C ASP A 210 11.19 -1.94 -6.00
N LYS A 211 11.04 -1.08 -4.98
CA LYS A 211 11.80 -1.15 -3.74
C LYS A 211 10.95 -0.65 -2.58
N TYR A 212 11.28 -1.11 -1.37
CA TYR A 212 10.75 -0.55 -0.13
C TYR A 212 11.89 -0.46 0.89
N SER A 213 11.87 0.59 1.70
CA SER A 213 12.87 0.83 2.73
C SER A 213 12.19 1.25 4.04
N THR A 214 12.60 0.63 5.14
CA THR A 214 12.14 0.97 6.49
C THR A 214 13.23 1.72 7.24
N ALA A 215 12.93 2.88 7.79
CA ALA A 215 13.83 3.52 8.76
C ALA A 215 13.56 2.92 10.15
N TYR A 216 14.57 2.38 10.82
CA TYR A 216 14.36 1.73 12.13
C TYR A 216 13.93 2.73 13.23
N CYS A 217 14.51 3.94 13.21
CA CYS A 217 14.34 4.96 14.25
C CYS A 217 13.10 5.85 14.06
N THR A 218 12.61 6.00 12.83
CA THR A 218 11.39 6.74 12.53
C THR A 218 10.42 5.72 11.99
N SER A 219 9.25 5.52 12.60
CA SER A 219 8.26 4.48 12.23
C SER A 219 7.61 4.75 10.86
N LYS A 220 8.45 4.88 9.84
CA LYS A 220 8.21 5.35 8.48
C LYS A 220 8.78 4.31 7.52
N THR A 221 7.95 3.92 6.56
CA THR A 221 8.33 3.07 5.44
C THR A 221 8.17 3.87 4.16
N ASN A 222 9.17 3.88 3.31
CA ASN A 222 9.06 4.42 1.96
C ASN A 222 8.90 3.26 0.98
N ILE A 223 7.94 3.38 0.07
CA ILE A 223 7.63 2.40 -0.96
C ILE A 223 7.77 3.09 -2.31
N GLN A 224 8.61 2.53 -3.16
CA GLN A 224 8.93 3.07 -4.48
C GLN A 224 8.13 2.34 -5.56
N PHE A 225 7.35 3.09 -6.33
CA PHE A 225 6.55 2.61 -7.44
C PHE A 225 7.06 3.21 -8.75
N SER A 226 7.30 2.39 -9.76
CA SER A 226 7.54 2.87 -11.14
C SER A 226 6.30 2.66 -11.99
N ARG A 227 5.95 3.67 -12.79
CA ARG A 227 4.81 3.56 -13.70
C ARG A 227 5.11 2.60 -14.84
N ILE A 228 4.11 1.84 -15.26
CA ILE A 228 4.20 0.99 -16.46
C ILE A 228 4.02 1.88 -17.69
N THR A 229 5.10 2.12 -18.43
CA THR A 229 5.16 3.16 -19.48
C THR A 229 4.70 2.69 -20.86
N ALA A 230 4.69 1.38 -21.13
CA ALA A 230 4.51 0.81 -22.46
C ALA A 230 3.19 1.25 -23.15
N LYS A 231 2.08 1.28 -22.41
CA LYS A 231 0.78 1.71 -22.93
C LYS A 231 0.82 3.17 -23.41
N TYR A 232 1.41 4.05 -22.60
CA TYR A 232 1.54 5.47 -22.92
C TYR A 232 2.44 5.70 -24.12
N LEU A 233 3.56 4.96 -24.23
CA LEU A 233 4.47 5.02 -25.37
C LEU A 233 3.71 4.80 -26.68
N VAL A 234 2.93 3.72 -26.77
CA VAL A 234 2.22 3.36 -28.00
C VAL A 234 1.05 4.31 -28.27
N GLN A 235 0.21 4.58 -27.27
CA GLN A 235 -1.03 5.34 -27.48
C GLN A 235 -0.81 6.85 -27.65
N TRP A 236 0.19 7.42 -26.96
CA TRP A 236 0.39 8.87 -26.93
C TRP A 236 1.53 9.28 -27.85
N PHE A 237 2.72 8.69 -27.66
CA PHE A 237 3.93 9.15 -28.32
C PHE A 237 4.02 8.64 -29.76
N VAL A 238 3.80 7.35 -30.00
CA VAL A 238 3.87 6.76 -31.36
C VAL A 238 2.77 7.34 -32.26
N THR A 239 1.53 7.43 -31.77
CA THR A 239 0.42 7.99 -32.56
C THR A 239 0.64 9.45 -32.95
N THR A 240 1.10 10.31 -32.02
CA THR A 240 1.38 11.73 -32.34
C THR A 240 2.61 11.91 -33.21
N ALA A 241 3.64 11.08 -33.04
CA ALA A 241 4.79 11.03 -33.95
C ALA A 241 4.33 10.70 -35.38
N MET A 242 3.53 9.65 -35.55
CA MET A 242 3.01 9.23 -36.86
C MET A 242 2.21 10.35 -37.52
N LEU A 243 1.31 11.03 -36.80
CA LEU A 243 0.57 12.19 -37.34
C LEU A 243 1.51 13.32 -37.79
N THR A 244 2.56 13.58 -37.01
CA THR A 244 3.58 14.58 -37.36
C THR A 244 4.35 14.17 -38.61
N PHE A 245 4.77 12.91 -38.73
CA PHE A 245 5.44 12.40 -39.94
C PHE A 245 4.54 12.45 -41.18
N ILE A 246 3.24 12.13 -41.03
CA ILE A 246 2.27 12.23 -42.13
C ILE A 246 2.15 13.68 -42.61
N SER A 247 2.28 14.68 -41.72
CA SER A 247 2.31 16.10 -42.14
C SER A 247 3.47 16.41 -43.09
N PHE A 248 4.63 15.76 -42.92
CA PHE A 248 5.79 15.97 -43.81
C PHE A 248 5.62 15.33 -45.18
N LEU A 249 4.73 14.33 -45.34
CA LEU A 249 4.38 13.82 -46.66
C LEU A 249 3.72 14.88 -47.54
N SER A 250 3.18 15.95 -46.95
CA SER A 250 2.67 17.09 -47.71
C SER A 250 3.74 17.77 -48.58
N PHE A 251 5.02 17.69 -48.21
CA PHE A 251 6.13 18.26 -48.99
C PHE A 251 6.29 17.57 -50.34
N LEU A 252 5.84 16.32 -50.47
CA LEU A 252 5.85 15.58 -51.75
C LEU A 252 4.70 16.00 -52.68
N ILE A 253 3.70 16.70 -52.15
CA ILE A 253 2.52 17.13 -52.92
C ILE A 253 2.81 18.50 -53.55
N LYS A 254 2.66 18.59 -54.88
CA LYS A 254 2.87 19.83 -55.66
C LYS A 254 2.04 21.01 -55.11
N SER A 255 2.64 22.21 -55.08
CA SER A 255 2.11 23.43 -54.45
C SER A 255 0.76 23.90 -55.04
N ASN A 256 0.53 23.67 -56.34
CA ASN A 256 -0.64 24.17 -57.05
C ASN A 256 -1.98 23.50 -56.65
N ASN A 257 -1.93 22.43 -55.85
CA ASN A 257 -3.13 21.70 -55.42
C ASN A 257 -3.69 22.26 -54.10
N SER A 258 -4.89 22.84 -54.16
CA SER A 258 -5.68 23.23 -52.96
C SER A 258 -5.98 22.06 -52.01
N SER A 259 -5.73 20.82 -52.44
CA SER A 259 -5.76 19.61 -51.61
C SER A 259 -4.68 19.60 -50.52
N ARG A 260 -3.52 20.22 -50.73
CA ARG A 260 -2.41 20.23 -49.75
C ARG A 260 -2.77 20.98 -48.47
N ILE A 261 -3.40 22.15 -48.58
CA ILE A 261 -3.86 22.91 -47.40
C ILE A 261 -4.96 22.17 -46.64
N LYS A 262 -5.92 21.54 -47.34
CA LYS A 262 -6.98 20.76 -46.70
C LYS A 262 -6.41 19.58 -45.92
N PHE A 263 -5.45 18.86 -46.49
CA PHE A 263 -4.72 17.78 -45.84
C PHE A 263 -3.99 18.25 -44.56
N LEU A 264 -3.22 19.34 -44.65
CA LEU A 264 -2.46 19.88 -43.51
C LEU A 264 -3.36 20.37 -42.37
N VAL A 265 -4.44 21.11 -42.69
CA VAL A 265 -5.42 21.56 -41.69
C VAL A 265 -6.13 20.37 -41.03
N THR A 266 -6.41 19.32 -41.79
CA THR A 266 -7.05 18.10 -41.25
C THR A 266 -6.11 17.38 -40.27
N ILE A 267 -4.83 17.26 -40.59
CA ILE A 267 -3.82 16.66 -39.69
C ILE A 267 -3.65 17.49 -38.43
N LEU A 268 -3.60 18.82 -38.54
CA LEU A 268 -3.51 19.70 -37.40
C LEU A 268 -4.72 19.51 -36.47
N LEU A 269 -5.93 19.47 -37.03
CA LEU A 269 -7.15 19.21 -36.28
C LEU A 269 -7.11 17.83 -35.61
N MET A 270 -6.70 16.77 -36.32
CA MET A 270 -6.55 15.42 -35.76
C MET A 270 -5.52 15.37 -34.63
N LEU A 271 -4.41 16.10 -34.75
CA LEU A 271 -3.40 16.17 -33.70
C LEU A 271 -3.95 16.87 -32.45
N TYR A 272 -4.59 18.03 -32.61
CA TYR A 272 -5.17 18.76 -31.47
C TYR A 272 -6.31 17.98 -30.80
N THR A 273 -7.19 17.34 -31.57
CA THR A 273 -8.26 16.51 -30.99
C THR A 273 -7.68 15.34 -30.21
N HIS A 274 -6.63 14.69 -30.72
CA HIS A 274 -5.93 13.61 -29.99
C HIS A 274 -5.28 14.10 -28.70
N ILE A 275 -4.63 15.28 -28.71
CA ILE A 275 -4.05 15.89 -27.50
C ILE A 275 -5.13 16.21 -26.47
N ILE A 276 -6.27 16.76 -26.88
CA ILE A 276 -7.40 17.07 -26.00
C ILE A 276 -7.92 15.77 -25.36
N VAL A 277 -8.14 14.73 -26.17
CA VAL A 277 -8.57 13.42 -25.67
C VAL A 277 -7.55 12.91 -24.64
N ILE A 278 -6.25 12.87 -24.96
CA ILE A 278 -5.23 12.42 -24.00
C ILE A 278 -5.28 13.21 -22.69
N ASN A 279 -5.42 14.53 -22.75
CA ASN A 279 -5.49 15.36 -21.55
C ASN A 279 -6.77 15.12 -20.73
N MET A 280 -7.90 14.81 -21.36
CA MET A 280 -9.14 14.44 -20.67
C MET A 280 -9.03 13.09 -19.95
N TRP A 281 -8.35 12.12 -20.56
CA TRP A 281 -8.15 10.78 -19.99
C TRP A 281 -6.93 10.66 -19.07
N SER A 282 -6.12 11.71 -18.95
CA SER A 282 -4.91 11.72 -18.13
C SER A 282 -5.24 12.11 -16.69
N ASP A 283 -4.78 11.29 -15.75
CA ASP A 283 -4.92 11.55 -14.29
C ASP A 283 -3.89 12.56 -13.76
N ALA A 284 -2.97 13.04 -14.60
CA ALA A 284 -1.98 14.06 -14.23
C ALA A 284 -2.50 15.48 -14.52
N LYS A 285 -3.36 16.01 -13.63
CA LYS A 285 -3.88 17.39 -13.69
C LYS A 285 -3.07 18.30 -12.76
N VAL A 286 -1.96 18.83 -13.26
CA VAL A 286 -1.04 19.69 -12.51
C VAL A 286 -0.89 21.07 -13.15
N PRO A 287 -0.57 22.12 -12.37
CA PRO A 287 -0.46 23.49 -12.88
C PRO A 287 0.86 23.79 -13.61
N TYR A 288 1.79 22.84 -13.67
CA TYR A 288 3.11 23.00 -14.28
C TYR A 288 3.30 22.05 -15.46
N PHE A 289 4.25 22.38 -16.35
CA PHE A 289 4.57 21.55 -17.51
C PHE A 289 5.17 20.20 -17.12
N ILE A 290 4.62 19.13 -17.68
CA ILE A 290 5.11 17.75 -17.54
C ILE A 290 5.67 17.22 -18.86
N ALA A 291 6.41 16.11 -18.82
CA ALA A 291 7.11 15.58 -19.99
C ALA A 291 6.22 15.36 -21.23
N LYS A 292 4.98 14.87 -21.06
CA LYS A 292 4.04 14.73 -22.19
C LYS A 292 3.65 16.06 -22.84
N ASP A 293 3.57 17.14 -22.07
CA ASP A 293 3.13 18.45 -22.58
C ASP A 293 4.21 19.05 -23.48
N TRP A 294 5.48 18.92 -23.08
CA TRP A 294 6.62 19.27 -23.92
C TRP A 294 6.59 18.51 -25.25
N TRP A 295 6.39 17.18 -25.20
CA TRP A 295 6.30 16.37 -26.41
C TRP A 295 5.18 16.83 -27.36
N PHE A 296 3.96 17.01 -26.85
CA PHE A 296 2.83 17.47 -27.66
C PHE A 296 3.05 18.86 -28.23
N MET A 297 3.68 19.76 -27.46
CA MET A 297 4.04 21.08 -27.95
C MET A 297 5.03 20.99 -29.12
N TRP A 298 6.03 20.11 -29.07
CA TRP A 298 6.94 19.88 -30.20
C TRP A 298 6.21 19.35 -31.44
N CYS A 299 5.38 18.31 -31.30
CA CYS A 299 4.58 17.79 -32.41
C CYS A 299 3.66 18.85 -33.04
N ALA A 300 3.00 19.67 -32.21
CA ALA A 300 2.14 20.75 -32.70
C ALA A 300 2.94 21.83 -33.45
N ASN A 301 4.11 22.22 -32.94
CA ASN A 301 4.97 23.19 -33.63
C ASN A 301 5.48 22.66 -34.98
N PHE A 302 5.85 21.38 -35.09
CA PHE A 302 6.28 20.79 -36.36
C PHE A 302 5.16 20.75 -37.41
N THR A 303 3.94 20.40 -37.00
CA THR A 303 2.78 20.40 -37.91
C THR A 303 2.37 21.81 -38.33
N LEU A 304 2.48 22.80 -37.42
CA LEU A 304 2.28 24.21 -37.75
C LEU A 304 3.35 24.73 -38.72
N ALA A 305 4.62 24.35 -38.52
CA ALA A 305 5.71 24.72 -39.42
C ALA A 305 5.49 24.22 -40.85
N ALA A 306 4.91 23.03 -41.03
CA ALA A 306 4.53 22.52 -42.35
C ALA A 306 3.42 23.36 -43.03
N ILE A 307 2.50 23.93 -42.25
CA ILE A 307 1.48 24.87 -42.78
C ILE A 307 2.10 26.21 -43.17
N ILE A 308 3.01 26.73 -42.34
CA ILE A 308 3.73 27.97 -42.61
C ILE A 308 4.56 27.82 -43.88
N GLU A 309 5.26 26.70 -44.06
CA GLU A 309 5.99 26.41 -45.29
C GLU A 309 5.08 26.44 -46.52
N PHE A 310 3.91 25.81 -46.47
CA PHE A 310 2.95 25.87 -47.59
C PHE A 310 2.52 27.31 -47.91
N ALA A 311 2.27 28.13 -46.88
CA ALA A 311 1.90 29.53 -47.06
C ALA A 311 3.02 30.34 -47.72
N ILE A 312 4.28 30.11 -47.32
CA ILE A 312 5.45 30.76 -47.90
C ILE A 312 5.63 30.36 -49.37
N VAL A 313 5.60 29.05 -49.68
CA VAL A 313 5.73 28.56 -51.07
C VAL A 313 4.66 29.16 -51.98
N LYS A 314 3.41 29.19 -51.51
CA LYS A 314 2.31 29.76 -52.29
C LYS A 314 2.44 31.28 -52.48
N ALA A 315 2.96 32.00 -51.48
CA ALA A 315 3.21 33.43 -51.59
C ALA A 315 4.32 33.76 -52.59
N ILE A 316 5.35 32.92 -52.67
CA ILE A 316 6.43 33.06 -53.67
C ILE A 316 5.91 32.72 -55.06
N ASP A 317 5.15 31.63 -55.24
CA ASP A 317 4.59 31.23 -56.55
C ASP A 317 3.58 32.25 -57.13
N TYR A 318 3.04 33.17 -56.31
CA TYR A 318 2.07 34.19 -56.73
C TYR A 318 2.72 35.51 -57.18
N ASN A 319 3.98 35.75 -56.80
CA ASN A 319 4.78 36.93 -57.21
C ASN A 319 5.61 36.63 -58.46
#